data_AF-A0A3Q9BMA4-F1
#
_entry.id   AF-A0A3Q9BMA4-F1
#
_cell.length_a   1.000
_cell.length_b   1.000
_cell.length_c   1.000
_cell.angle_alpha   90.00
_cell.angle_beta   90.00
_cell.angle_gamma   90.00
#
_symmetry.space_group_name_H-M   'P 1'
#
loop_
_entity.id
_entity.type
_entity.pdbx_description
1 polymer ?
#
loop_
_entity_poly.entity_id
_entity_poly.type
_entity_poly.pdbx_seq_one_letter_code
_entity_poly.pdbx_strand_id
1 'polypeptide(L)'
;MKRKINNKGSILPIILLSVVLVQICFYSVHNVYQNQMETYHLLNEHYCSQTILALSEKYMRETGGENRVFHYNVGKVTATNYSEETILLVSLLPSGFSEEIIIKNDK
;
A
#
# COMPACT_ATOMS: atom_id res chain seq x y z
N MET A 1 40.70 -11.01 54.68
CA MET A 1 39.87 -12.13 54.21
C MET A 1 39.14 -11.70 52.93
N LYS A 2 39.67 -12.06 51.74
CA LYS A 2 39.07 -11.66 50.45
C LYS A 2 37.88 -12.58 50.15
N ARG A 3 36.66 -12.05 50.09
CA ARG A 3 35.48 -12.80 49.60
C ARG A 3 35.71 -13.12 48.12
N LYS A 4 35.84 -14.40 47.77
CA LYS A 4 35.73 -14.84 46.37
C LYS A 4 34.28 -14.59 45.93
N ILE A 5 34.08 -13.59 45.09
CA ILE A 5 32.79 -13.33 44.45
C ILE A 5 32.47 -14.57 43.61
N ASN A 6 31.37 -15.25 43.93
CA ASN A 6 30.96 -16.46 43.25
C ASN A 6 30.32 -16.12 41.89
N ASN A 7 31.17 -15.94 40.87
CA ASN A 7 30.78 -15.51 39.52
C ASN A 7 29.94 -16.55 38.72
N LYS A 8 29.65 -17.73 39.29
CA LYS A 8 28.93 -18.81 38.58
C LYS A 8 27.40 -18.64 38.62
N GLY A 9 26.86 -17.88 39.58
CA GLY A 9 25.41 -17.67 39.71
C GLY A 9 24.84 -16.51 38.87
N SER A 10 25.68 -15.57 38.40
CA SER A 10 25.22 -14.39 37.65
C SER A 10 25.13 -14.60 36.14
N ILE A 11 25.56 -15.75 35.62
CA ILE A 11 25.60 -16.02 34.18
C ILE A 11 24.18 -16.23 33.63
N LEU A 12 23.33 -16.95 34.37
CA LEU A 12 21.95 -17.23 33.96
C LEU A 12 21.09 -15.97 33.76
N PRO A 13 21.02 -15.00 34.69
CA PRO A 13 20.24 -13.79 34.48
C PRO A 13 20.78 -12.91 33.34
N ILE A 14 22.09 -12.89 33.12
CA ILE A 14 22.70 -12.17 31.99
C ILE A 14 22.30 -12.81 30.65
N ILE A 15 22.36 -14.14 30.56
CA ILE A 15 21.93 -14.86 29.36
C ILE A 15 20.44 -14.62 29.11
N LEU A 16 19.59 -14.73 30.14
CA LEU A 16 18.16 -14.54 30.00
C LEU A 16 17.81 -13.11 29.53
N LEU A 17 18.48 -12.09 30.09
CA LEU A 17 18.35 -10.71 29.64
C LEU A 17 18.79 -10.54 28.19
N SER A 18 19.92 -11.15 27.79
CA SER A 18 20.40 -11.08 26.41
C SER A 18 19.43 -11.72 25.42
N VAL A 19 18.80 -12.85 25.77
CA VAL A 19 17.77 -13.50 24.94
C VAL A 19 16.56 -12.61 24.77
N VAL A 20 16.08 -11.98 25.85
CA VAL A 20 14.96 -11.02 25.79
C VAL A 20 15.31 -9.83 24.89
N LEU A 21 16.51 -9.26 25.03
CA LEU A 21 16.95 -8.14 24.19
C LEU A 21 17.03 -8.55 22.70
N VAL A 22 17.58 -9.72 22.40
CA VAL A 22 17.65 -10.24 21.03
C VAL A 22 16.25 -10.44 20.45
N GLN A 23 15.30 -10.97 21.24
CA GLN A 23 13.91 -11.12 20.81
C GLN A 23 13.27 -9.76 20.53
N ILE A 24 13.44 -8.77 21.41
CA ILE A 24 12.91 -7.42 21.19
C ILE A 24 13.49 -6.82 19.90
N CYS A 25 14.80 -6.92 19.68
CA CYS A 25 15.43 -6.47 18.44
C CYS A 25 14.85 -7.17 17.21
N PHE A 26 14.71 -8.50 17.26
CA PHE A 26 14.16 -9.27 16.14
C PHE A 26 12.72 -8.87 15.81
N TYR A 27 11.84 -8.78 16.82
CA TYR A 27 10.45 -8.35 16.63
C TYR A 27 10.36 -6.93 16.09
N SER A 28 11.23 -6.04 16.56
CA SER A 28 11.26 -4.65 16.10
C SER A 28 11.62 -4.57 14.62
N VAL A 29 12.67 -5.27 14.20
CA VAL A 29 13.09 -5.34 12.80
C VAL A 29 11.99 -5.98 11.95
N HIS A 30 11.42 -7.10 12.40
CA HIS A 30 10.32 -7.76 11.69
C HIS A 30 9.13 -6.82 11.46
N ASN A 31 8.70 -6.08 12.48
CA ASN A 31 7.58 -5.15 12.36
C ASN A 31 7.88 -3.99 11.40
N VAL A 32 9.11 -3.47 11.40
CA VAL A 32 9.52 -2.44 10.43
C VAL A 32 9.42 -2.99 9.01
N TYR A 33 9.88 -4.22 8.77
CA TYR A 33 9.77 -4.84 7.45
C TYR A 33 8.32 -5.08 7.00
N GLN A 34 7.45 -5.52 7.91
CA GLN A 34 6.02 -5.69 7.59
C GLN A 34 5.40 -4.34 7.19
N ASN A 35 5.63 -3.29 7.97
CA ASN A 35 5.12 -1.96 7.64
C ASN A 35 5.66 -1.44 6.31
N GLN A 36 6.94 -1.68 6.01
CA GLN A 36 7.52 -1.32 4.72
C GLN A 36 6.84 -2.08 3.58
N MET A 37 6.64 -3.38 3.73
CA MET A 37 5.98 -4.21 2.73
C MET A 37 4.53 -3.76 2.46
N GLU A 38 3.76 -3.47 3.51
CA GLU A 38 2.40 -2.92 3.39
C GLU A 38 2.41 -1.58 2.66
N THR A 39 3.36 -0.70 3.00
CA THR A 39 3.52 0.60 2.32
C THR A 39 3.86 0.43 0.85
N TYR A 40 4.77 -0.49 0.51
CA TYR A 40 5.10 -0.80 -0.88
C TYR A 40 3.91 -1.36 -1.64
N HIS A 41 3.10 -2.21 -1.00
CA HIS A 41 1.90 -2.75 -1.62
C HIS A 41 0.90 -1.65 -1.95
N LEU A 42 0.57 -0.80 -0.97
CA LEU A 42 -0.32 0.35 -1.16
C LEU A 42 0.19 1.30 -2.25
N LEU A 43 1.50 1.57 -2.26
CA LEU A 43 2.11 2.44 -3.26
C LEU A 43 2.01 1.86 -4.68
N ASN A 44 2.22 0.56 -4.81
CA ASN A 44 2.08 -0.13 -6.08
C ASN A 44 0.62 -0.09 -6.58
N GLU A 45 -0.35 -0.30 -5.68
CA GLU A 45 -1.78 -0.19 -6.01
C GLU A 45 -2.15 1.23 -6.43
N HIS A 46 -1.68 2.24 -5.70
CA HIS A 46 -1.85 3.65 -6.06
C HIS A 46 -1.33 3.92 -7.47
N TYR A 47 -0.09 3.54 -7.80
CA TYR A 47 0.45 3.76 -9.15
C TYR A 47 -0.29 2.98 -10.23
N CYS A 48 -0.73 1.75 -9.94
CA CYS A 48 -1.51 0.95 -10.87
C CYS A 48 -2.86 1.61 -11.17
N SER A 49 -3.56 2.04 -10.11
CA SER A 49 -4.81 2.81 -10.16
C SER A 49 -4.66 4.09 -10.98
N GLN A 50 -3.68 4.94 -10.65
CA GLN A 50 -3.40 6.17 -11.37
C GLN A 50 -3.12 5.93 -12.86
N THR A 51 -2.40 4.85 -13.18
CA THR A 51 -2.10 4.48 -14.57
C THR A 51 -3.35 4.12 -15.34
N ILE A 52 -4.23 3.26 -14.81
CA ILE A 52 -5.47 2.87 -15.50
C ILE A 52 -6.45 4.04 -15.60
N LEU A 53 -6.49 4.93 -14.62
CA LEU A 53 -7.29 6.16 -14.67
C LEU A 53 -6.80 7.10 -15.77
N ALA A 54 -5.49 7.36 -15.86
CA ALA A 54 -4.90 8.20 -16.90
C ALA A 54 -5.09 7.61 -18.31
N LEU A 55 -4.97 6.28 -18.46
CA LEU A 55 -5.27 5.61 -19.72
C LEU A 55 -6.75 5.72 -20.09
N SER A 56 -7.64 5.59 -19.11
CA SER A 56 -9.09 5.71 -19.32
C SER A 56 -9.47 7.14 -19.72
N GLU A 57 -8.92 8.15 -19.05
CA GLU A 57 -9.11 9.56 -19.41
C GLU A 57 -8.68 9.82 -20.85
N LYS A 58 -7.48 9.38 -21.22
CA LYS A 58 -6.97 9.55 -22.59
C LYS A 58 -7.89 8.87 -23.61
N TYR A 59 -8.29 7.64 -23.35
CA TYR A 59 -9.18 6.90 -24.24
C TYR A 59 -10.56 7.56 -24.36
N MET A 60 -11.11 8.08 -23.25
CA MET A 60 -12.37 8.82 -23.26
C MET A 60 -12.29 10.06 -24.14
N ARG A 61 -11.18 10.81 -24.07
CA ARG A 61 -10.95 11.97 -24.94
C ARG A 61 -10.83 11.59 -26.41
N GLU A 62 -10.22 10.45 -26.72
CA GLU A 62 -10.05 9.97 -28.10
C GLU A 62 -11.35 9.41 -28.71
N THR A 63 -12.24 8.86 -27.90
CA THR A 63 -13.47 8.17 -28.35
C THR A 63 -14.77 8.94 -28.09
N GLY A 64 -14.70 10.16 -27.56
CA GLY A 64 -15.88 10.97 -27.26
C GLY A 64 -16.74 10.44 -26.11
N GLY A 65 -16.18 9.59 -25.24
CA GLY A 65 -16.82 9.16 -23.99
C GLY A 65 -17.98 8.16 -24.14
N GLU A 66 -18.09 7.43 -25.25
CA GLU A 66 -19.15 6.43 -25.45
C GLU A 66 -19.05 5.26 -24.46
N ASN A 67 -17.82 4.82 -24.14
CA ASN A 67 -17.58 3.75 -23.19
C ASN A 67 -17.59 4.26 -21.74
N ARG A 68 -18.51 3.72 -20.94
CA ARG A 68 -18.67 4.05 -19.51
C ARG A 68 -17.91 3.12 -18.57
N VAL A 69 -17.41 2.00 -19.08
CA VAL A 69 -16.65 1.03 -18.29
C VAL A 69 -15.46 0.53 -19.11
N PHE A 70 -14.28 0.65 -18.53
CA PHE A 70 -13.00 0.20 -19.08
C PHE A 70 -12.52 -1.02 -18.31
N HIS A 71 -12.21 -2.10 -19.04
CA HIS A 71 -11.70 -3.32 -18.45
C HIS A 71 -10.22 -3.45 -18.79
N TYR A 72 -9.39 -3.58 -17.76
CA TYR A 72 -7.97 -3.85 -17.86
C TYR A 72 -7.69 -5.21 -17.21
N ASN A 73 -6.58 -5.85 -17.59
CA ASN A 73 -6.16 -7.10 -16.95
C ASN A 73 -5.89 -6.94 -15.43
N VAL A 74 -5.63 -5.70 -15.00
CA VAL A 74 -5.25 -5.34 -13.64
C VAL A 74 -6.37 -4.67 -12.85
N GLY A 75 -7.57 -4.49 -13.42
CA GLY A 75 -8.68 -3.82 -12.75
C GLY A 75 -9.70 -3.26 -13.73
N LYS A 76 -10.64 -2.47 -13.23
CA LYS A 76 -11.64 -1.79 -14.05
C LYS A 76 -11.76 -0.32 -13.68
N VAL A 77 -12.15 0.51 -14.64
CA VAL A 77 -12.48 1.91 -14.43
C VAL A 77 -13.91 2.15 -14.86
N THR A 78 -14.69 2.81 -14.03
CA THR A 78 -16.08 3.19 -14.32
C THR A 78 -16.18 4.70 -14.42
N ALA A 79 -16.82 5.18 -15.49
CA ALA A 79 -17.03 6.59 -15.77
C ALA A 79 -18.49 6.96 -15.49
N THR A 80 -18.73 7.84 -14.53
CA THR A 80 -20.06 8.37 -14.18
C THR A 80 -20.09 9.87 -14.40
N ASN A 81 -21.21 10.40 -14.93
CA ASN A 81 -21.38 11.85 -15.02
C ASN A 81 -21.44 12.43 -13.60
N TYR A 82 -20.56 13.36 -13.29
CA TYR A 82 -20.56 14.07 -12.01
C TYR A 82 -21.29 15.40 -12.11
N SER A 83 -21.13 16.10 -13.24
CA SER A 83 -21.91 17.28 -13.63
C SER A 83 -22.14 17.32 -15.14
N GLU A 84 -22.75 18.39 -15.65
CA GLU A 84 -22.91 18.61 -17.10
C GLU A 84 -21.56 18.71 -17.83
N GLU A 85 -20.54 19.22 -17.15
CA GLU A 85 -19.19 19.50 -17.70
C GLU A 85 -18.10 18.58 -17.16
N THR A 86 -18.42 17.64 -16.26
CA THR A 86 -17.41 16.80 -15.60
C THR A 86 -17.83 15.34 -15.47
N ILE A 87 -16.84 14.46 -15.59
CA ILE A 87 -16.99 13.02 -15.47
C ILE A 87 -16.10 12.54 -14.32
N LEU A 88 -16.67 11.74 -13.44
CA LEU A 88 -15.96 11.03 -12.39
C LEU A 88 -15.50 9.68 -12.94
N LEU A 89 -14.20 9.44 -12.92
CA LEU A 89 -13.61 8.14 -13.20
C LEU A 89 -13.24 7.47 -11.88
N VAL A 90 -13.74 6.27 -11.66
CA VAL A 90 -13.46 5.47 -10.47
C VAL A 90 -12.77 4.18 -10.88
N SER A 91 -11.56 3.98 -10.38
CA SER A 91 -10.81 2.73 -10.53
C SER A 91 -11.17 1.75 -9.43
N LEU A 92 -11.19 0.47 -9.77
CA LEU A 92 -11.32 -0.63 -8.81
C LEU A 92 -10.36 -1.75 -9.20
N LEU A 93 -9.38 -2.00 -8.33
CA LEU A 93 -8.41 -3.09 -8.46
C LEU A 93 -8.96 -4.39 -7.85
N PRO A 94 -8.42 -5.56 -8.21
CA PRO A 94 -8.84 -6.86 -7.67
C PRO A 94 -8.70 -7.00 -6.14
N SER A 95 -7.77 -6.25 -5.54
CA SER A 95 -7.57 -6.19 -4.09
C SER A 95 -8.69 -5.46 -3.35
N GLY A 96 -9.55 -4.73 -4.07
CA GLY A 96 -10.55 -3.83 -3.50
C GLY A 96 -10.07 -2.38 -3.36
N PHE A 97 -8.79 -2.10 -3.66
CA PHE A 97 -8.28 -0.73 -3.71
C PHE A 97 -9.00 0.09 -4.79
N SER A 98 -9.38 1.31 -4.45
CA SER A 98 -10.18 2.19 -5.28
C SER A 98 -9.70 3.62 -5.17
N GLU A 99 -9.62 4.31 -6.30
CA GLU A 99 -9.38 5.76 -6.37
C GLU A 99 -10.23 6.39 -7.45
N GLU A 100 -10.39 7.70 -7.34
CA GLU A 100 -11.18 8.49 -8.26
C GLU A 100 -10.45 9.73 -8.74
N ILE A 101 -10.75 10.12 -9.99
CA ILE A 101 -10.37 11.41 -10.56
C ILE A 101 -11.57 12.05 -11.25
N ILE A 102 -11.61 13.38 -11.22
CA ILE A 102 -12.63 14.15 -11.93
C ILE A 102 -11.97 14.77 -13.15
N ILE A 103 -12.52 14.48 -14.34
CA ILE A 103 -12.05 15.03 -15.61
C ILE A 103 -13.12 15.93 -16.23
N LYS A 104 -12.69 16.91 -17.02
CA LYS A 104 -13.61 17.74 -17.81
C LYS A 104 -14.18 16.95 -18.99
N ASN A 105 -15.47 17.15 -19.22
CA ASN A 105 -16.20 16.62 -20.36
C ASN A 105 -16.02 17.59 -21.54
N ASP A 106 -14.86 17.52 -22.20
CA ASP A 106 -14.61 18.28 -23.42
C ASP A 106 -15.42 17.61 -24.54
N LYS A 107 -16.66 18.09 -24.74
CA LYS A 107 -17.47 17.74 -25.92
C LYS A 107 -16.88 18.33 -27.19
#